data_AF-E6M098-F1
#
_entry.id   AF-E6M098-F1
#
_cell.length_a   1.000
_cell.length_b   1.000
_cell.length_c   1.000
_cell.angle_alpha   90.00
_cell.angle_beta   90.00
_cell.angle_gamma   90.00
#
_symmetry.space_group_name_H-M   'P 1'
#
loop_
_entity.id
_entity.type
_entity.pdbx_description
1 polymer ?
#
loop_
_entity_poly.entity_id
_entity_poly.type
_entity_poly.pdbx_seq_one_letter_code
_entity_poly.pdbx_strand_id
1 'polypeptide(L)'
;MAGLALTGCGLRLDTPPDALPKLDAGQAGISAVSRAEAAINAGSEKMADDASLSPGLRTAIGTVRDLSATRLAAMGGVWQPWPQGMPEGADPGPQPSPAPGSVEDLLQLLVDAAATSCQAGARAPQAKDAQLLTALCAAQQLDASHLAGASGNPLPESKVPVDAPAGTNPEGSPEPIADRKNLQDLTAAQTALDFARFRMEVAAAHLNGDNRKWALQRASSLAWDVQSLVDGGVEDVRASQYALDFPQIKSAADAIHLINQADADAFAAHLQIIAMISSPDAASKQAPDQTLSALRQPWIRAVKDDVTSQNRFGIPPSQIFAQLWP
;
A
#
# COMPACT_ATOMS: atom_id res chain seq x y z
N MET A 1 13.85 -71.48 -22.48
CA MET A 1 13.43 -70.80 -21.24
C MET A 1 13.72 -69.33 -21.39
N ALA A 2 12.67 -68.52 -21.21
CA ALA A 2 12.73 -67.08 -20.90
C ALA A 2 13.60 -66.85 -19.66
N GLY A 3 14.20 -65.68 -19.38
CA GLY A 3 14.12 -64.36 -19.97
C GLY A 3 14.87 -63.36 -19.07
N LEU A 4 14.60 -62.07 -19.32
CA LEU A 4 14.96 -60.86 -18.55
C LEU A 4 16.31 -60.20 -18.90
N ALA A 5 16.31 -59.56 -20.07
CA ALA A 5 16.94 -58.25 -20.23
C ALA A 5 16.17 -57.23 -19.37
N LEU A 6 16.82 -56.65 -18.35
CA LEU A 6 16.30 -55.50 -17.63
C LEU A 6 16.62 -54.24 -18.46
N THR A 7 15.67 -53.88 -19.31
CA THR A 7 15.55 -52.53 -19.87
C THR A 7 15.30 -51.55 -18.72
N GLY A 8 16.29 -50.74 -18.39
CA GLY A 8 16.14 -49.59 -17.50
C GLY A 8 15.34 -48.48 -18.19
N CYS A 9 14.03 -48.65 -18.29
CA CYS A 9 13.09 -47.57 -18.60
C CYS A 9 12.38 -47.16 -17.30
N GLY A 10 12.54 -45.89 -16.94
CA GLY A 10 11.47 -45.08 -16.37
C GLY A 10 10.98 -45.44 -14.98
N LEU A 11 11.58 -44.81 -13.96
CA LEU A 11 10.79 -44.34 -12.83
C LEU A 11 11.28 -42.93 -12.46
N ARG A 12 10.86 -41.94 -13.26
CA ARG A 12 10.96 -40.53 -12.87
C ARG A 12 9.79 -40.30 -11.91
N LEU A 13 10.10 -40.23 -10.62
CA LEU A 13 9.13 -39.95 -9.55
C LEU A 13 8.36 -38.66 -9.89
N ASP A 14 7.05 -38.72 -9.70
CA ASP A 14 6.01 -37.77 -10.09
C ASP A 14 6.18 -36.35 -9.53
N THR A 15 7.09 -35.58 -10.13
CA THR A 15 6.96 -34.12 -10.16
C THR A 15 6.99 -33.71 -11.62
N PRO A 16 5.93 -33.07 -12.16
CA PRO A 16 6.01 -32.50 -13.50
C PRO A 16 7.29 -31.67 -13.57
N PRO A 17 8.15 -31.85 -14.57
CA PRO A 17 9.48 -31.25 -14.58
C PRO A 17 9.46 -29.71 -14.45
N ASP A 18 8.32 -29.07 -14.68
CA ASP A 18 8.22 -27.63 -14.95
C ASP A 18 6.97 -26.98 -14.29
N ALA A 19 6.62 -27.39 -13.07
CA ALA A 19 5.56 -26.72 -12.28
C ALA A 19 6.10 -25.44 -11.61
N LEU A 20 5.32 -24.36 -11.67
CA LEU A 20 5.69 -23.09 -11.04
C LEU A 20 5.64 -23.16 -9.51
N PRO A 21 6.45 -22.34 -8.81
CA PRO A 21 6.38 -22.25 -7.36
C PRO A 21 4.99 -21.79 -6.91
N LYS A 22 4.49 -22.42 -5.84
CA LYS A 22 3.29 -21.93 -5.16
C LYS A 22 3.66 -20.65 -4.41
N LEU A 23 3.04 -19.54 -4.79
CA LEU A 23 3.20 -18.25 -4.14
C LEU A 23 2.21 -18.13 -2.97
N ASP A 24 2.64 -17.49 -1.88
CA ASP A 24 1.72 -17.01 -0.86
C ASP A 24 0.97 -15.74 -1.32
N ALA A 25 0.03 -15.25 -0.51
CA ALA A 25 -0.78 -14.09 -0.85
C ALA A 25 0.04 -12.80 -1.09
N GLY A 26 1.12 -12.59 -0.34
CA GLY A 26 2.00 -11.43 -0.50
C GLY A 26 2.81 -11.52 -1.80
N GLN A 27 3.43 -12.67 -2.03
CA GLN A 27 4.20 -12.94 -3.24
C GLN A 27 3.34 -12.89 -4.51
N ALA A 28 2.13 -13.45 -4.46
CA ALA A 28 1.16 -13.37 -5.55
C ALA A 28 0.71 -11.91 -5.80
N GLY A 29 0.55 -11.13 -4.74
CA GLY A 29 0.28 -9.69 -4.80
C GLY A 29 1.39 -8.92 -5.50
N ILE A 30 2.64 -9.06 -5.05
CA ILE A 30 3.81 -8.41 -5.66
C ILE A 30 3.94 -8.80 -7.14
N SER A 31 3.72 -10.08 -7.46
CA SER A 31 3.70 -10.57 -8.83
C SER A 31 2.61 -9.88 -9.68
N ALA A 32 1.39 -9.75 -9.18
CA ALA A 32 0.30 -9.07 -9.90
C ALA A 32 0.56 -7.56 -10.07
N VAL A 33 1.00 -6.90 -8.99
CA VAL A 33 1.21 -5.45 -8.98
C VAL A 33 2.41 -5.05 -9.83
N SER A 34 3.51 -5.81 -9.82
CA SER A 34 4.66 -5.55 -10.71
C SER A 34 4.28 -5.60 -12.19
N ARG A 35 3.40 -6.53 -12.60
CA ARG A 35 2.87 -6.56 -13.99
C ARG A 35 2.00 -5.35 -14.30
N ALA A 36 1.17 -4.92 -13.35
CA ALA A 36 0.37 -3.71 -13.50
C ALA A 36 1.25 -2.46 -13.63
N GLU A 37 2.28 -2.31 -12.78
CA GLU A 37 3.25 -1.21 -12.85
C GLU A 37 4.01 -1.22 -14.20
N ALA A 38 4.45 -2.38 -14.68
CA ALA A 38 5.07 -2.46 -16.01
C ALA A 38 4.13 -1.98 -17.14
N ALA A 39 2.85 -2.33 -17.05
CA ALA A 39 1.83 -1.87 -18.00
C ALA A 39 1.53 -0.36 -17.87
N ILE A 40 1.40 0.15 -16.64
CA ILE A 40 1.23 1.58 -16.32
C ILE A 40 2.38 2.38 -16.90
N ASN A 41 3.63 1.97 -16.64
CA ASN A 41 4.83 2.63 -17.16
C ASN A 41 4.83 2.65 -18.69
N ALA A 42 4.63 1.50 -19.35
CA ALA A 42 4.65 1.38 -20.81
C ALA A 42 3.53 2.17 -21.50
N GLY A 43 2.32 2.22 -20.91
CA GLY A 43 1.23 3.05 -21.43
C GLY A 43 1.48 4.54 -21.21
N SER A 44 1.96 4.90 -20.02
CA SER A 44 2.26 6.30 -19.67
C SER A 44 3.40 6.86 -20.51
N GLU A 45 4.41 6.06 -20.85
CA GLU A 45 5.49 6.47 -21.76
C GLU A 45 4.95 6.92 -23.12
N LYS A 46 4.02 6.17 -23.71
CA LYS A 46 3.40 6.53 -25.00
C LYS A 46 2.53 7.78 -24.90
N MET A 47 1.80 7.94 -23.80
CA MET A 47 0.85 9.04 -23.60
C MET A 47 1.52 10.35 -23.16
N ALA A 48 2.64 10.29 -22.44
CA ALA A 48 3.34 11.47 -21.95
C ALA A 48 3.82 12.39 -23.09
N ASP A 49 4.09 11.82 -24.27
CA ASP A 49 4.55 12.55 -25.46
C ASP A 49 3.42 12.88 -26.45
N ASP A 50 2.16 12.52 -26.15
CA ASP A 50 1.03 12.77 -27.04
C ASP A 50 0.64 14.26 -27.05
N ALA A 51 1.05 14.97 -28.10
CA ALA A 51 0.79 16.39 -28.28
C ALA A 51 -0.70 16.78 -28.36
N SER A 52 -1.61 15.81 -28.51
CA SER A 52 -3.06 16.06 -28.44
C SER A 52 -3.56 16.31 -27.01
N LEU A 53 -2.80 15.87 -26.00
CA LEU A 53 -3.11 16.06 -24.58
C LEU A 53 -2.63 17.43 -24.07
N SER A 54 -3.35 17.96 -23.08
CA SER A 54 -2.96 19.23 -22.44
C SER A 54 -1.58 19.11 -21.77
N PRO A 55 -0.78 20.19 -21.70
CA PRO A 55 0.53 20.16 -21.05
C PRO A 55 0.49 19.70 -19.58
N GLY A 56 -0.55 20.09 -18.84
CA GLY A 56 -0.75 19.67 -17.45
C GLY A 56 -1.02 18.18 -17.34
N LEU A 57 -1.86 17.63 -18.22
CA LEU A 57 -2.15 16.20 -18.25
C LEU A 57 -0.91 15.37 -18.66
N ARG A 58 -0.16 15.82 -19.66
CA ARG A 58 1.12 15.18 -20.03
C ARG A 58 2.12 15.16 -18.87
N THR A 59 2.21 16.25 -18.11
CA THR A 59 3.08 16.33 -16.92
C THR A 59 2.65 15.34 -15.84
N ALA A 60 1.34 15.23 -15.58
CA ALA A 60 0.79 14.26 -14.64
C ALA A 60 1.09 12.81 -15.08
N ILE A 61 0.88 12.49 -16.37
CA ILE A 61 1.17 11.16 -16.93
C ILE A 61 2.68 10.86 -16.88
N GLY A 62 3.54 11.84 -17.19
CA GLY A 62 4.99 11.69 -17.06
C GLY A 62 5.42 11.41 -15.62
N THR A 63 4.76 12.03 -14.65
CA THR A 63 5.00 11.74 -13.22
C THR A 63 4.60 10.30 -12.89
N VAL A 64 3.43 9.84 -13.33
CA VAL A 64 3.00 8.44 -13.16
C VAL A 64 3.98 7.46 -13.80
N ARG A 65 4.47 7.75 -15.02
CA ARG A 65 5.50 6.96 -15.70
C ARG A 65 6.74 6.78 -14.83
N ASP A 66 7.29 7.88 -14.32
CA ASP A 66 8.55 7.87 -13.57
C ASP A 66 8.41 7.19 -12.20
N LEU A 67 7.29 7.43 -11.51
CA LEU A 67 7.00 6.76 -10.23
C LEU A 67 6.75 5.26 -10.41
N SER A 68 6.03 4.89 -11.47
CA SER A 68 5.78 3.49 -11.81
C SER A 68 7.07 2.72 -12.12
N ALA A 69 8.00 3.34 -12.86
CA ALA A 69 9.33 2.76 -13.09
C ALA A 69 10.10 2.54 -11.78
N THR A 70 10.02 3.51 -10.86
CA THR A 70 10.73 3.43 -9.58
C THR A 70 10.14 2.32 -8.69
N ARG A 71 8.81 2.22 -8.59
CA ARG A 71 8.11 1.14 -7.88
C ARG A 71 8.43 -0.24 -8.46
N LEU A 72 8.44 -0.34 -9.78
CA LEU A 72 8.77 -1.58 -10.46
C LEU A 72 10.19 -2.02 -10.15
N ALA A 73 11.17 -1.12 -10.23
CA ALA A 73 12.56 -1.41 -9.88
C ALA A 73 12.68 -1.86 -8.42
N ALA A 74 11.94 -1.23 -7.52
CA ALA A 74 12.02 -1.51 -6.10
C ALA A 74 11.29 -2.80 -5.67
N MET A 75 10.34 -3.29 -6.47
CA MET A 75 9.80 -4.66 -6.38
C MET A 75 10.71 -5.71 -7.05
N GLY A 76 11.84 -5.32 -7.67
CA GLY A 76 12.75 -6.21 -8.37
C GLY A 76 12.36 -6.52 -9.82
N GLY A 77 11.44 -5.76 -10.39
CA GLY A 77 10.92 -5.96 -11.74
C GLY A 77 9.80 -6.99 -11.85
N VAL A 78 9.40 -7.30 -13.08
CA VAL A 78 8.41 -8.37 -13.34
C VAL A 78 9.10 -9.72 -13.28
N TRP A 79 8.60 -10.62 -12.43
CA TRP A 79 9.08 -12.00 -12.40
C TRP A 79 8.80 -12.70 -13.74
N GLN A 80 9.86 -13.23 -14.35
CA GLN A 80 9.78 -14.05 -15.56
C GLN A 80 10.09 -15.50 -15.20
N PRO A 81 9.09 -16.41 -15.22
CA PRO A 81 9.32 -17.81 -14.86
C PRO A 81 10.26 -18.53 -15.84
N TRP A 82 10.24 -18.13 -17.12
CA TRP A 82 10.97 -18.78 -18.20
C TRP A 82 11.79 -17.76 -19.03
N PRO A 83 12.85 -17.16 -18.47
CA PRO A 83 13.59 -16.06 -19.13
C PRO A 83 14.31 -16.49 -20.42
N GLN A 84 14.60 -17.78 -20.58
CA GLN A 84 15.25 -18.37 -21.78
C GLN A 84 14.26 -19.05 -22.73
N GLY A 85 12.95 -18.85 -22.50
CA GLY A 85 11.88 -19.55 -23.22
C GLY A 85 11.26 -20.68 -22.40
N MET A 86 9.94 -20.84 -22.54
CA MET A 86 9.14 -21.83 -21.83
C MET A 86 9.42 -23.24 -22.37
N PRO A 87 9.80 -24.21 -21.52
CA PRO A 87 9.91 -25.61 -21.92
C PRO A 87 8.57 -26.16 -22.44
N GLU A 88 8.63 -27.15 -23.34
CA GLU A 88 7.41 -27.80 -23.85
C GLU A 88 6.68 -28.52 -22.71
N GLY A 89 5.40 -28.19 -22.51
CA GLY A 89 4.57 -28.76 -21.44
C GLY A 89 4.71 -28.10 -20.06
N ALA A 90 5.51 -27.03 -19.94
CA ALA A 90 5.60 -26.23 -18.72
C ALA A 90 4.37 -25.35 -18.49
N ASP A 91 4.12 -24.97 -17.23
CA ASP A 91 3.08 -23.99 -16.89
C ASP A 91 3.50 -22.59 -17.40
N PRO A 92 2.71 -21.93 -18.27
CA PRO A 92 3.08 -20.65 -18.90
C PRO A 92 3.27 -19.49 -17.93
N GLY A 93 2.76 -19.62 -16.71
CA GLY A 93 2.83 -18.57 -15.71
C GLY A 93 1.94 -17.37 -16.01
N PRO A 94 2.03 -16.35 -15.15
CA PRO A 94 1.12 -15.23 -15.20
C PRO A 94 1.29 -14.40 -16.48
N GLN A 95 0.18 -14.10 -17.15
CA GLN A 95 0.20 -13.27 -18.35
C GLN A 95 0.53 -11.80 -18.01
N PRO A 96 1.24 -11.09 -18.90
CA PRO A 96 1.45 -9.65 -18.78
C PRO A 96 0.13 -8.88 -18.70
N SER A 97 0.11 -7.80 -17.92
CA SER A 97 -1.00 -6.86 -17.95
C SER A 97 -0.95 -6.06 -19.27
N PRO A 98 -2.09 -5.79 -19.93
CA PRO A 98 -2.10 -4.98 -21.13
C PRO A 98 -1.77 -3.53 -20.79
N ALA A 99 -0.91 -2.90 -21.59
CA ALA A 99 -0.64 -1.47 -21.46
C ALA A 99 -1.90 -0.66 -21.81
N PRO A 100 -2.26 0.37 -21.03
CA PRO A 100 -3.43 1.19 -21.30
C PRO A 100 -3.26 1.97 -22.61
N GLY A 101 -4.35 2.06 -23.38
CA GLY A 101 -4.37 2.78 -24.67
C GLY A 101 -4.91 4.20 -24.58
N SER A 102 -5.49 4.58 -23.44
CA SER A 102 -6.12 5.87 -23.19
C SER A 102 -5.88 6.32 -21.74
N VAL A 103 -6.20 7.58 -21.45
CA VAL A 103 -6.10 8.15 -20.10
C VAL A 103 -7.11 7.48 -19.15
N GLU A 104 -8.29 7.15 -19.65
CA GLU A 104 -9.33 6.42 -18.93
C GLU A 104 -8.88 5.00 -18.58
N ASP A 105 -8.23 4.29 -19.52
CA ASP A 105 -7.66 2.96 -19.25
C ASP A 105 -6.52 3.03 -18.23
N LEU A 106 -5.69 4.08 -18.30
CA LEU A 106 -4.61 4.30 -17.34
C LEU A 106 -5.17 4.57 -15.93
N LEU A 107 -6.21 5.41 -15.82
CA LEU A 107 -6.92 5.65 -14.56
C LEU A 107 -7.51 4.37 -13.98
N GLN A 108 -8.19 3.57 -14.81
CA GLN A 108 -8.74 2.29 -14.38
C GLN A 108 -7.65 1.35 -13.88
N LEU A 109 -6.54 1.23 -14.62
CA LEU A 109 -5.44 0.35 -14.25
C LEU A 109 -4.78 0.79 -12.93
N LEU A 110 -4.63 2.09 -12.68
CA LEU A 110 -4.13 2.60 -11.40
C LEU A 110 -5.08 2.28 -10.24
N VAL A 111 -6.39 2.46 -10.43
CA VAL A 111 -7.40 2.13 -9.40
C VAL A 111 -7.42 0.62 -9.10
N ASP A 112 -7.35 -0.22 -10.12
CA ASP A 112 -7.34 -1.68 -9.97
C ASP A 112 -6.02 -2.19 -9.38
N ALA A 113 -4.89 -1.58 -9.76
CA ALA A 113 -3.60 -1.86 -9.13
C ALA A 113 -3.62 -1.49 -7.65
N ALA A 114 -4.14 -0.31 -7.30
CA ALA A 114 -4.30 0.13 -5.91
C ALA A 114 -5.14 -0.88 -5.12
N ALA A 115 -6.32 -1.25 -5.62
CA ALA A 115 -7.19 -2.23 -4.97
C ALA A 115 -6.50 -3.59 -4.78
N THR A 116 -5.78 -4.08 -5.79
CA THR A 116 -4.99 -5.31 -5.72
C THR A 116 -3.92 -5.21 -4.63
N SER A 117 -3.17 -4.11 -4.59
CA SER A 117 -2.13 -3.85 -3.58
C SER A 117 -2.73 -3.81 -2.17
N CYS A 118 -3.86 -3.14 -1.97
CA CYS A 118 -4.50 -3.05 -0.65
C CYS A 118 -4.94 -4.44 -0.15
N GLN A 119 -5.57 -5.23 -1.02
CA GLN A 119 -6.02 -6.59 -0.66
C GLN A 119 -4.86 -7.52 -0.39
N ALA A 120 -3.83 -7.49 -1.24
CA ALA A 120 -2.67 -8.33 -1.05
C ALA A 120 -1.90 -7.95 0.23
N GLY A 121 -1.74 -6.67 0.53
CA GLY A 121 -1.12 -6.20 1.79
C GLY A 121 -1.91 -6.63 3.02
N ALA A 122 -3.24 -6.59 2.95
CA ALA A 122 -4.12 -7.05 4.02
C ALA A 122 -3.94 -8.55 4.33
N ARG A 123 -3.70 -9.37 3.30
CA ARG A 123 -3.58 -10.83 3.41
C ARG A 123 -2.15 -11.34 3.53
N ALA A 124 -1.14 -10.51 3.25
CA ALA A 124 0.25 -10.93 3.16
C ALA A 124 0.75 -11.54 4.49
N PRO A 125 1.20 -12.81 4.51
CA PRO A 125 1.67 -13.42 5.76
C PRO A 125 2.98 -12.80 6.25
N GLN A 126 3.80 -12.27 5.35
CA GLN A 126 5.09 -11.66 5.68
C GLN A 126 4.93 -10.16 5.95
N ALA A 127 5.52 -9.69 7.05
CA ALA A 127 5.49 -8.28 7.47
C ALA A 127 6.00 -7.32 6.39
N LYS A 128 7.12 -7.68 5.75
CA LYS A 128 7.73 -6.85 4.69
C LYS A 128 6.83 -6.71 3.47
N ASP A 129 6.19 -7.80 3.06
CA ASP A 129 5.27 -7.79 1.91
C ASP A 129 4.00 -7.01 2.25
N ALA A 130 3.47 -7.15 3.47
CA ALA A 130 2.31 -6.38 3.93
C ALA A 130 2.58 -4.87 3.93
N GLN A 131 3.75 -4.47 4.45
CA GLN A 131 4.19 -3.09 4.45
C GLN A 131 4.36 -2.56 3.02
N LEU A 132 5.10 -3.28 2.18
CA LEU A 132 5.35 -2.94 0.77
C LEU A 132 4.05 -2.76 -0.03
N LEU A 133 3.13 -3.73 0.06
CA LEU A 133 1.88 -3.70 -0.68
C LEU A 133 0.92 -2.63 -0.18
N THR A 134 0.92 -2.33 1.12
CA THR A 134 0.14 -1.20 1.65
C THR A 134 0.71 0.14 1.19
N ALA A 135 2.04 0.25 1.19
CA ALA A 135 2.74 1.39 0.62
C ALA A 135 2.33 1.62 -0.85
N LEU A 136 2.35 0.56 -1.68
CA LEU A 136 1.92 0.61 -3.09
C LEU A 136 0.45 1.00 -3.24
N CYS A 137 -0.44 0.44 -2.41
CA CYS A 137 -1.87 0.76 -2.36
C CYS A 137 -2.09 2.28 -2.22
N ALA A 138 -1.42 2.93 -1.27
CA ALA A 138 -1.53 4.38 -1.07
C ALA A 138 -0.93 5.17 -2.24
N ALA A 139 0.23 4.74 -2.76
CA ALA A 139 0.92 5.40 -3.86
C ALA A 139 0.09 5.40 -5.15
N GLN A 140 -0.49 4.25 -5.50
CA GLN A 140 -1.28 4.07 -6.72
C GLN A 140 -2.60 4.83 -6.64
N GLN A 141 -3.24 4.86 -5.46
CA GLN A 141 -4.44 5.65 -5.27
C GLN A 141 -4.17 7.16 -5.37
N LEU A 142 -3.01 7.61 -4.89
CA LEU A 142 -2.59 9.00 -5.04
C LEU A 142 -2.41 9.35 -6.52
N ASP A 143 -1.69 8.52 -7.26
CA ASP A 143 -1.47 8.71 -8.70
C ASP A 143 -2.79 8.75 -9.47
N ALA A 144 -3.71 7.82 -9.16
CA ALA A 144 -5.05 7.82 -9.73
C ALA A 144 -5.78 9.14 -9.45
N SER A 145 -5.74 9.62 -8.20
CA SER A 145 -6.41 10.85 -7.79
C SER A 145 -5.82 12.09 -8.47
N HIS A 146 -4.50 12.14 -8.59
CA HIS A 146 -3.80 13.23 -9.26
C HIS A 146 -4.09 13.23 -10.77
N LEU A 147 -4.05 12.07 -11.41
CA LEU A 147 -4.37 11.93 -12.83
C LEU A 147 -5.84 12.26 -13.10
N ALA A 148 -6.77 11.88 -12.21
CA ALA A 148 -8.18 12.23 -12.30
C ALA A 148 -8.38 13.75 -12.24
N GLY A 149 -7.72 14.42 -11.29
CA GLY A 149 -7.72 15.87 -11.19
C GLY A 149 -7.14 16.57 -12.44
N ALA A 150 -6.05 16.04 -13.00
CA ALA A 150 -5.39 16.62 -14.18
C ALA A 150 -6.17 16.39 -15.49
N SER A 151 -6.86 15.26 -15.61
CA SER A 151 -7.68 14.92 -16.78
C SER A 151 -9.09 15.51 -16.72
N GLY A 152 -9.58 15.85 -15.52
CA GLY A 152 -10.97 16.22 -15.29
C GLY A 152 -11.93 15.03 -15.28
N ASN A 153 -11.41 13.81 -15.43
CA ASN A 153 -12.19 12.58 -15.36
C ASN A 153 -12.42 12.18 -13.89
N PRO A 154 -13.61 11.66 -13.54
CA PRO A 154 -13.82 11.09 -12.22
C PRO A 154 -12.96 9.83 -12.05
N LEU A 155 -12.62 9.51 -10.80
CA LEU A 155 -12.04 8.21 -10.47
C LEU A 155 -13.04 7.10 -10.81
N PRO A 156 -12.66 6.09 -11.61
CA PRO A 156 -13.53 4.95 -11.87
C PRO A 156 -13.70 4.09 -10.61
N GLU A 157 -14.77 3.31 -10.57
CA GLU A 157 -14.89 2.23 -9.60
C GLU A 157 -13.88 1.12 -9.89
N SER A 158 -13.34 0.49 -8.86
CA SER A 158 -12.45 -0.65 -9.05
C SER A 158 -13.22 -1.86 -9.57
N LYS A 159 -12.63 -2.55 -10.55
CA LYS A 159 -13.11 -3.84 -11.08
C LYS A 159 -12.56 -5.02 -10.30
N VAL A 160 -11.63 -4.79 -9.38
CA VAL A 160 -11.11 -5.83 -8.48
C VAL A 160 -12.20 -6.15 -7.46
N PRO A 161 -12.67 -7.41 -7.36
CA PRO A 161 -13.69 -7.78 -6.39
C PRO A 161 -13.22 -7.43 -4.97
N VAL A 162 -14.00 -6.64 -4.25
CA VAL A 162 -13.72 -6.33 -2.84
C VAL A 162 -14.06 -7.56 -2.02
N ASP A 163 -13.14 -8.04 -1.19
CA ASP A 163 -13.52 -8.98 -0.13
C ASP A 163 -14.62 -8.33 0.70
N ALA A 164 -15.70 -9.08 0.96
CA ALA A 164 -16.68 -8.64 1.93
C ALA A 164 -15.93 -8.24 3.22
N PRO A 165 -16.14 -7.03 3.77
CA PRO A 165 -15.56 -6.69 5.05
C PRO A 165 -15.94 -7.80 6.04
N ALA A 166 -14.96 -8.34 6.78
CA ALA A 166 -15.30 -8.97 8.05
C ALA A 166 -16.13 -7.92 8.81
N GLY A 167 -17.36 -8.29 9.19
CA GLY A 167 -18.47 -7.36 9.42
C GLY A 167 -18.08 -6.05 10.12
N THR A 168 -18.67 -4.95 9.67
CA THR A 168 -18.66 -3.68 10.38
C THR A 168 -19.36 -3.86 11.73
N ASN A 169 -18.64 -4.31 12.75
CA ASN A 169 -19.07 -4.05 14.11
C ASN A 169 -18.86 -2.55 14.37
N PRO A 170 -19.91 -1.78 14.72
CA PRO A 170 -19.77 -0.38 15.11
C PRO A 170 -19.02 -0.21 16.44
N GLU A 171 -18.76 -1.31 17.13
CA GLU A 171 -17.93 -1.43 18.32
C GLU A 171 -16.71 -2.27 17.90
N GLY A 172 -15.50 -1.71 17.97
CA GLY A 172 -14.28 -2.30 17.41
C GLY A 172 -14.15 -3.80 17.72
N SER A 173 -13.65 -4.57 16.75
CA SER A 173 -13.37 -5.99 16.97
C SER A 173 -12.53 -6.16 18.24
N PRO A 174 -13.00 -6.88 19.26
CA PRO A 174 -12.25 -7.11 20.50
C PRO A 174 -11.16 -8.17 20.29
N GLU A 175 -10.78 -8.48 19.05
CA GLU A 175 -9.70 -9.43 18.79
C GLU A 175 -8.38 -8.80 19.27
N PRO A 176 -7.76 -9.36 20.32
CA PRO A 176 -6.49 -8.83 20.81
C PRO A 176 -5.43 -8.98 19.72
N ILE A 177 -4.53 -8.01 19.58
CA ILE A 177 -3.31 -8.18 18.78
C ILE A 177 -2.54 -9.35 19.41
N ALA A 178 -2.61 -10.53 18.81
CA ALA A 178 -2.39 -11.78 19.52
C ALA A 178 -0.94 -12.30 19.44
N ASP A 179 -0.10 -11.75 18.56
CA ASP A 179 1.34 -12.05 18.53
C ASP A 179 2.15 -10.93 19.23
N ARG A 180 2.00 -10.89 20.55
CA ARG A 180 2.42 -9.80 21.45
C ARG A 180 3.92 -9.71 21.71
N LYS A 181 4.78 -10.37 20.92
CA LYS A 181 6.22 -10.39 21.21
C LYS A 181 6.88 -9.00 21.04
N ASN A 182 6.20 -8.08 20.37
CA ASN A 182 6.67 -6.74 20.02
C ASN A 182 5.70 -5.62 20.45
N LEU A 183 4.86 -5.81 21.49
CA LEU A 183 4.00 -4.72 21.99
C LEU A 183 4.81 -3.47 22.39
N GLN A 184 6.05 -3.66 22.86
CA GLN A 184 6.99 -2.57 23.09
C GLN A 184 7.35 -1.84 21.78
N ASP A 185 7.49 -2.55 20.67
CA ASP A 185 7.82 -1.93 19.38
C ASP A 185 6.64 -1.14 18.79
N LEU A 186 5.40 -1.41 19.23
CA LEU A 186 4.21 -0.61 18.90
C LEU A 186 4.09 0.66 19.74
N THR A 187 4.76 0.77 20.90
CA THR A 187 4.73 2.01 21.70
C THR A 187 5.39 3.19 20.96
N ALA A 188 6.40 2.92 20.14
CA ALA A 188 7.03 3.92 19.28
C ALA A 188 6.05 4.43 18.21
N ALA A 189 5.31 3.52 17.56
CA ALA A 189 4.28 3.89 16.59
C ALA A 189 3.12 4.66 17.25
N GLN A 190 2.67 4.23 18.44
CA GLN A 190 1.67 4.96 19.22
C GLN A 190 2.14 6.38 19.58
N THR A 191 3.38 6.52 20.03
CA THR A 191 3.97 7.82 20.36
C THR A 191 4.03 8.73 19.14
N ALA A 192 4.43 8.19 17.97
CA ALA A 192 4.45 8.94 16.72
C ALA A 192 3.04 9.39 16.29
N LEU A 193 2.03 8.53 16.41
CA LEU A 193 0.64 8.89 16.09
C LEU A 193 0.06 9.93 17.05
N ASP A 194 0.31 9.80 18.36
CA ASP A 194 -0.15 10.79 19.34
C ASP A 194 0.57 12.13 19.16
N PHE A 195 1.86 12.10 18.81
CA PHE A 195 2.59 13.33 18.49
C PHE A 195 2.09 13.96 17.18
N ALA A 196 1.78 13.16 16.15
CA ALA A 196 1.15 13.62 14.92
C ALA A 196 -0.22 14.28 15.20
N ARG A 197 -1.06 13.65 16.04
CA ARG A 197 -2.32 14.25 16.53
C ARG A 197 -2.05 15.62 17.18
N PHE A 198 -1.10 15.70 18.10
CA PHE A 198 -0.75 16.94 18.78
C PHE A 198 -0.32 18.03 17.79
N ARG A 199 0.53 17.68 16.81
CA ARG A 199 0.95 18.59 15.73
C ARG A 199 -0.23 19.07 14.89
N MET A 200 -1.22 18.22 14.58
CA MET A 200 -2.46 18.61 13.88
C MET A 200 -3.29 19.62 14.69
N GLU A 201 -3.45 19.41 16.00
CA GLU A 201 -4.18 20.31 16.89
C GLU A 201 -3.51 21.69 16.98
N VAL A 202 -2.17 21.69 17.10
CA VAL A 202 -1.38 22.92 17.10
C VAL A 202 -1.51 23.62 15.75
N ALA A 203 -1.34 22.93 14.63
CA ALA A 203 -1.50 23.52 13.31
C ALA A 203 -2.91 24.11 13.11
N ALA A 204 -3.95 23.41 13.56
CA ALA A 204 -5.33 23.87 13.48
C ALA A 204 -5.57 25.21 14.21
N ALA A 205 -4.84 25.47 15.30
CA ALA A 205 -4.92 26.76 16.01
C ALA A 205 -4.40 27.94 15.17
N HIS A 206 -3.51 27.67 14.21
CA HIS A 206 -2.92 28.66 13.29
C HIS A 206 -3.57 28.67 11.89
N LEU A 207 -4.58 27.84 11.67
CA LEU A 207 -5.34 27.74 10.42
C LEU A 207 -6.76 28.28 10.58
N ASN A 208 -7.44 28.44 9.44
CA ASN A 208 -8.77 29.03 9.32
C ASN A 208 -9.61 28.27 8.27
N GLY A 209 -10.93 28.50 8.29
CA GLY A 209 -11.86 27.93 7.32
C GLY A 209 -11.81 26.41 7.24
N ASP A 210 -11.82 25.89 6.01
CA ASP A 210 -11.84 24.45 5.76
C ASP A 210 -10.55 23.75 6.15
N ASN A 211 -9.40 24.44 6.11
CA ASN A 211 -8.13 23.85 6.53
C ASN A 211 -8.06 23.61 8.03
N ARG A 212 -8.64 24.52 8.84
CA ARG A 212 -8.79 24.29 10.28
C ARG A 212 -9.72 23.11 10.58
N LYS A 213 -10.87 23.05 9.91
CA LYS A 213 -11.84 21.95 10.09
C LYS A 213 -11.20 20.60 9.74
N TRP A 214 -10.47 20.55 8.61
CA TRP A 214 -9.75 19.37 8.17
C TRP A 214 -8.70 18.93 9.19
N ALA A 215 -7.84 19.84 9.65
CA ALA A 215 -6.80 19.52 10.63
C ALA A 215 -7.39 18.97 11.95
N LEU A 216 -8.50 19.53 12.44
CA LEU A 216 -9.21 19.02 13.62
C LEU A 216 -9.83 17.62 13.39
N GLN A 217 -10.40 17.38 12.21
CA GLN A 217 -10.92 16.06 11.85
C GLN A 217 -9.79 15.04 11.77
N ARG A 218 -8.63 15.41 11.20
CA ARG A 218 -7.46 14.53 11.11
C ARG A 218 -6.89 14.22 12.49
N ALA A 219 -6.77 15.22 13.37
CA ALA A 219 -6.41 15.01 14.77
C ALA A 219 -7.35 14.02 15.46
N SER A 220 -8.66 14.15 15.26
CA SER A 220 -9.64 13.21 15.83
C SER A 220 -9.49 11.78 15.28
N SER A 221 -9.13 11.62 14.00
CA SER A 221 -8.84 10.30 13.41
C SER A 221 -7.63 9.67 14.08
N LEU A 222 -6.51 10.41 14.16
CA LEU A 222 -5.28 9.93 14.80
C LEU A 222 -5.49 9.59 16.28
N ALA A 223 -6.37 10.31 16.98
CA ALA A 223 -6.77 9.98 18.35
C ALA A 223 -7.47 8.61 18.44
N TRP A 224 -8.36 8.30 17.49
CA TRP A 224 -9.00 6.98 17.40
C TRP A 224 -8.03 5.87 17.04
N ASP A 225 -7.05 6.15 16.17
CA ASP A 225 -5.98 5.21 15.82
C ASP A 225 -5.13 4.87 17.06
N VAL A 226 -4.71 5.88 17.83
CA VAL A 226 -4.02 5.68 19.12
C VAL A 226 -4.88 4.89 20.11
N GLN A 227 -6.16 5.23 20.24
CA GLN A 227 -7.08 4.52 21.14
C GLN A 227 -7.25 3.05 20.72
N SER A 228 -7.29 2.77 19.42
CA SER A 228 -7.38 1.40 18.89
C SER A 228 -6.16 0.55 19.25
N LEU A 229 -4.96 1.14 19.32
CA LEU A 229 -3.77 0.45 19.83
C LEU A 229 -3.89 0.14 21.32
N VAL A 230 -4.37 1.09 22.12
CA VAL A 230 -4.59 0.90 23.57
C VAL A 230 -5.64 -0.19 23.82
N ASP A 231 -6.76 -0.14 23.12
CA ASP A 231 -7.82 -1.15 23.20
C ASP A 231 -7.33 -2.52 22.73
N GLY A 232 -6.38 -2.54 21.77
CA GLY A 232 -5.65 -3.73 21.32
C GLY A 232 -4.60 -4.27 22.29
N GLY A 233 -4.33 -3.55 23.40
CA GLY A 233 -3.45 -3.97 24.49
C GLY A 233 -2.05 -3.36 24.50
N VAL A 234 -1.79 -2.33 23.68
CA VAL A 234 -0.55 -1.54 23.77
C VAL A 234 -0.59 -0.67 25.04
N GLU A 235 0.55 -0.53 25.73
CA GLU A 235 0.66 0.35 26.89
C GLU A 235 0.33 1.80 26.51
N ASP A 236 -0.53 2.45 27.29
CA ASP A 236 -0.89 3.84 27.05
C ASP A 236 0.26 4.79 27.41
N VAL A 237 1.06 5.14 26.40
CA VAL A 237 2.24 6.02 26.52
C VAL A 237 1.95 7.47 26.10
N ARG A 238 0.67 7.86 25.97
CA ARG A 238 0.30 9.22 25.56
C ARG A 238 0.88 10.27 26.51
N ALA A 239 1.60 11.24 25.95
CA ALA A 239 2.12 12.34 26.73
C ALA A 239 1.08 13.45 26.93
N SER A 240 1.15 14.16 28.06
CA SER A 240 0.32 15.35 28.28
C SER A 240 0.71 16.52 27.37
N GLN A 241 1.95 16.53 26.88
CA GLN A 241 2.50 17.53 25.97
C GLN A 241 3.71 16.99 25.23
N TYR A 242 3.98 17.54 24.04
CA TYR A 242 5.18 17.26 23.27
C TYR A 242 5.98 18.54 23.01
N ALA A 243 7.31 18.39 22.93
CA ALA A 243 8.15 19.45 22.38
C ALA A 243 7.96 19.49 20.87
N LEU A 244 7.61 20.65 20.31
CA LEU A 244 7.51 20.81 18.87
C LEU A 244 8.91 20.95 18.26
N ASP A 245 9.11 20.30 17.11
CA ASP A 245 10.35 20.44 16.32
C ASP A 245 10.48 21.85 15.70
N PHE A 246 9.37 22.61 15.70
CA PHE A 246 9.33 24.02 15.31
C PHE A 246 9.12 24.92 16.53
N PRO A 247 10.13 25.70 16.93
CA PRO A 247 10.03 26.53 18.12
C PRO A 247 9.00 27.66 17.99
N GLN A 248 8.63 28.09 16.78
CA GLN A 248 7.59 29.11 16.55
C GLN A 248 6.83 28.90 15.24
N ILE A 249 5.50 28.87 15.32
CA ILE A 249 4.58 28.88 14.16
C ILE A 249 4.12 30.31 13.95
N LYS A 250 4.56 30.94 12.85
CA LYS A 250 4.33 32.37 12.60
C LYS A 250 3.29 32.61 11.50
N SER A 251 2.98 31.59 10.73
CA SER A 251 2.13 31.69 9.55
C SER A 251 1.32 30.43 9.30
N ALA A 252 0.31 30.54 8.43
CA ALA A 252 -0.42 29.38 7.93
C ALA A 252 0.49 28.41 7.14
N ALA A 253 1.55 28.92 6.50
CA ALA A 253 2.52 28.08 5.80
C ALA A 253 3.33 27.20 6.78
N ASP A 254 3.73 27.75 7.93
CA ASP A 254 4.40 26.98 8.99
C ASP A 254 3.46 25.90 9.55
N ALA A 255 2.18 26.22 9.72
CA ALA A 255 1.16 25.26 10.17
C ALA A 255 0.93 24.14 9.14
N ILE A 256 0.91 24.47 7.85
CA ILE A 256 0.83 23.48 6.76
C ILE A 256 2.07 22.58 6.73
N HIS A 257 3.25 23.15 6.94
CA HIS A 257 4.47 22.36 7.03
C HIS A 257 4.45 21.39 8.22
N LEU A 258 3.92 21.84 9.37
CA LEU A 258 3.73 20.99 10.54
C LEU A 258 2.75 19.83 10.27
N ILE A 259 1.66 20.09 9.53
CA ILE A 259 0.72 19.04 9.08
C ILE A 259 1.43 18.01 8.21
N ASN A 260 2.21 18.46 7.23
CA ASN A 260 2.91 17.57 6.31
C ASN A 260 3.91 16.66 7.03
N GLN A 261 4.61 17.17 8.05
CA GLN A 261 5.48 16.34 8.90
C GLN A 261 4.67 15.38 9.76
N ALA A 262 3.57 15.84 10.35
CA ALA A 262 2.70 14.99 11.16
C ALA A 262 2.14 13.82 10.33
N ASP A 263 1.69 14.05 9.10
CA ASP A 263 1.20 13.00 8.21
C ASP A 263 2.34 12.08 7.73
N ALA A 264 3.57 12.57 7.55
CA ALA A 264 4.72 11.72 7.21
C ALA A 264 5.11 10.79 8.36
N ASP A 265 5.11 11.29 9.60
CA ASP A 265 5.39 10.49 10.79
C ASP A 265 4.25 9.49 11.06
N ALA A 266 2.99 9.94 10.92
CA ALA A 266 1.82 9.07 11.07
C ALA A 266 1.82 7.93 10.04
N PHE A 267 2.17 8.25 8.80
CA PHE A 267 2.32 7.27 7.73
C PHE A 267 3.35 6.19 8.03
N ALA A 268 4.54 6.59 8.48
CA ALA A 268 5.59 5.66 8.90
C ALA A 268 5.11 4.77 10.06
N ALA A 269 4.39 5.37 11.03
CA ALA A 269 3.82 4.64 12.16
C ALA A 269 2.74 3.63 11.74
N HIS A 270 1.83 4.00 10.84
CA HIS A 270 0.80 3.08 10.31
C HIS A 270 1.41 1.92 9.52
N LEU A 271 2.45 2.16 8.71
CA LEU A 271 3.18 1.10 8.03
C LEU A 271 3.89 0.16 9.01
N GLN A 272 4.47 0.70 10.08
CA GLN A 272 5.06 -0.09 11.16
C GLN A 272 4.01 -0.95 11.87
N ILE A 273 2.83 -0.40 12.15
CA ILE A 273 1.71 -1.14 12.75
C ILE A 273 1.30 -2.31 11.85
N ILE A 274 1.16 -2.09 10.54
CA ILE A 274 0.81 -3.16 9.59
C ILE A 274 1.85 -4.27 9.55
N ALA A 275 3.14 -3.91 9.60
CA ALA A 275 4.24 -4.88 9.66
C ALA A 275 4.22 -5.69 10.97
N MET A 276 3.76 -5.10 12.06
CA MET A 276 3.75 -5.72 13.39
C MET A 276 2.46 -6.48 13.71
N ILE A 277 1.38 -6.24 12.97
CA ILE A 277 0.16 -7.04 13.07
C ILE A 277 0.39 -8.40 12.41
N SER A 278 0.38 -9.44 13.23
CA SER A 278 0.29 -10.84 12.81
C SER A 278 -0.88 -11.54 13.50
N SER A 279 -1.25 -12.73 12.98
CA SER A 279 -2.29 -13.59 13.54
C SER A 279 -1.66 -14.90 14.03
N PRO A 280 -2.01 -15.42 15.22
CA PRO A 280 -1.54 -16.72 15.72
C PRO A 280 -1.84 -17.87 14.76
N ASP A 281 -2.94 -17.76 13.99
CA ASP A 281 -3.33 -18.76 13.00
C ASP A 281 -2.50 -18.67 11.71
N ALA A 282 -1.90 -17.51 11.42
CA ALA A 282 -1.09 -17.29 10.22
C ALA A 282 0.24 -18.04 10.24
N ALA A 283 0.79 -18.33 11.41
CA ALA A 283 1.99 -19.16 11.54
C ALA A 283 1.74 -20.65 11.21
N SER A 284 0.47 -21.10 11.18
CA SER A 284 0.10 -22.52 11.11
C SER A 284 -0.60 -22.95 9.81
N LYS A 285 -1.03 -22.02 8.94
CA LYS A 285 -1.83 -22.32 7.74
C LYS A 285 -1.26 -21.64 6.49
N GLN A 286 -1.36 -22.33 5.36
CA GLN A 286 -0.95 -21.84 4.03
C GLN A 286 -1.81 -20.66 3.49
N ALA A 287 -2.89 -20.25 4.18
CA ALA A 287 -3.75 -19.13 3.78
C ALA A 287 -4.46 -18.49 5.01
N PRO A 288 -3.87 -17.46 5.66
CA PRO A 288 -4.43 -16.74 6.81
C PRO A 288 -5.43 -15.62 6.48
N ASP A 289 -5.96 -15.61 5.27
CA ASP A 289 -6.36 -14.41 4.55
C ASP A 289 -7.42 -13.53 5.23
N GLN A 290 -8.41 -14.10 5.92
CA GLN A 290 -9.54 -13.31 6.45
C GLN A 290 -9.24 -12.61 7.77
N THR A 291 -8.61 -13.29 8.73
CA THR A 291 -8.31 -12.71 10.06
C THR A 291 -7.24 -11.63 9.96
N LEU A 292 -6.16 -11.88 9.21
CA LEU A 292 -5.13 -10.86 8.96
C LEU A 292 -5.71 -9.65 8.22
N SER A 293 -6.57 -9.89 7.23
CA SER A 293 -7.22 -8.80 6.50
C SER A 293 -8.07 -7.96 7.46
N ALA A 294 -8.95 -8.57 8.26
CA ALA A 294 -9.78 -7.86 9.22
C ALA A 294 -8.97 -6.95 10.17
N LEU A 295 -7.83 -7.44 10.68
CA LEU A 295 -6.96 -6.67 11.57
C LEU A 295 -6.25 -5.51 10.86
N ARG A 296 -5.89 -5.65 9.58
CA ARG A 296 -5.08 -4.66 8.84
C ARG A 296 -5.88 -3.62 8.07
N GLN A 297 -7.12 -3.91 7.68
CA GLN A 297 -7.93 -2.99 6.87
C GLN A 297 -8.08 -1.58 7.49
N PRO A 298 -8.29 -1.41 8.81
CA PRO A 298 -8.34 -0.08 9.43
C PRO A 298 -7.05 0.70 9.22
N TRP A 299 -5.90 0.03 9.37
CA TRP A 299 -4.58 0.65 9.21
C TRP A 299 -4.25 0.95 7.76
N ILE A 300 -4.63 0.09 6.82
CA ILE A 300 -4.49 0.36 5.37
C ILE A 300 -5.29 1.60 4.98
N ARG A 301 -6.49 1.78 5.56
CA ARG A 301 -7.27 3.01 5.39
C ARG A 301 -6.52 4.22 5.98
N ALA A 302 -5.96 4.09 7.18
CA ALA A 302 -5.22 5.18 7.82
C ALA A 302 -4.01 5.65 6.98
N VAL A 303 -3.24 4.72 6.40
CA VAL A 303 -2.14 5.00 5.45
C VAL A 303 -2.62 5.80 4.24
N LYS A 304 -3.79 5.45 3.67
CA LYS A 304 -4.38 6.18 2.54
C LYS A 304 -4.81 7.60 2.93
N ASP A 305 -5.33 7.76 4.14
CA ASP A 305 -5.74 9.06 4.66
C ASP A 305 -4.51 9.97 4.90
N ASP A 306 -3.37 9.43 5.34
CA ASP A 306 -2.10 10.17 5.46
C ASP A 306 -1.67 10.76 4.11
N VAL A 307 -1.62 9.92 3.07
CA VAL A 307 -1.20 10.35 1.73
C VAL A 307 -2.18 11.37 1.13
N THR A 308 -3.47 11.17 1.37
CA THR A 308 -4.52 12.11 0.93
C THR A 308 -4.33 13.48 1.59
N SER A 309 -3.97 13.50 2.88
CA SER A 309 -3.70 14.72 3.63
C SER A 309 -2.43 15.42 3.11
N GLN A 310 -1.32 14.71 2.93
CA GLN A 310 -0.09 15.29 2.37
C GLN A 310 -0.31 15.91 0.98
N ASN A 311 -1.07 15.23 0.11
CA ASN A 311 -1.41 15.76 -1.21
C ASN A 311 -2.30 17.00 -1.15
N ARG A 312 -3.29 17.03 -0.24
CA ARG A 312 -4.15 18.20 -0.01
C ARG A 312 -3.32 19.45 0.33
N PHE A 313 -2.23 19.27 1.07
CA PHE A 313 -1.37 20.34 1.55
C PHE A 313 -0.13 20.58 0.67
N GLY A 314 -0.19 20.11 -0.59
CA GLY A 314 0.73 20.50 -1.65
C GLY A 314 2.05 19.74 -1.66
N ILE A 315 2.17 18.62 -0.94
CA ILE A 315 3.31 17.71 -1.10
C ILE A 315 3.13 16.97 -2.43
N PRO A 316 4.08 17.07 -3.37
CA PRO A 316 3.96 16.40 -4.65
C PRO A 316 4.04 14.88 -4.47
N PRO A 317 3.35 14.08 -5.31
CA PRO A 317 3.37 12.63 -5.23
C PRO A 317 4.76 11.99 -5.20
N SER A 318 5.74 12.60 -5.88
CA SER A 318 7.13 12.15 -5.87
C SER A 318 7.80 12.23 -4.50
N GLN A 319 7.48 13.25 -3.70
CA GLN A 319 8.02 13.40 -2.35
C GLN A 319 7.34 12.45 -1.37
N ILE A 320 6.03 12.21 -1.50
CA ILE A 320 5.31 11.19 -0.73
C ILE A 320 5.86 9.81 -1.05
N PHE A 321 6.16 9.55 -2.32
CA PHE A 321 6.74 8.29 -2.76
C PHE A 321 8.15 8.05 -2.19
N ALA A 322 9.00 9.07 -2.06
CA ALA A 322 10.29 8.91 -1.38
C ALA A 322 10.15 8.51 0.10
N GLN A 323 9.01 8.81 0.75
CA GLN A 323 8.73 8.36 2.12
C GLN A 323 8.22 6.91 2.16
N LEU A 324 7.60 6.44 1.08
CA LEU A 324 7.12 5.07 0.91
C LEU A 324 8.25 4.05 0.75
N TRP A 325 9.43 4.49 0.33
CA TRP A 325 10.57 3.65 -0.02
C TRP A 325 11.86 4.16 0.63
N PRO A 326 12.32 3.56 1.75
CA PRO A 326 13.60 3.89 2.35
C PRO A 326 14.81 3.39 1.53
#